data_AF-A0A087DNG7-F1
#
_entry.id   AF-A0A087DNG7-F1
#
_cell.length_a   1.000
_cell.length_b   1.000
_cell.length_c   1.000
_cell.angle_alpha   90.00
_cell.angle_beta   90.00
_cell.angle_gamma   90.00
#
_symmetry.space_group_name_H-M   'P 1'
#
loop_
_entity.id
_entity.type
_entity.pdbx_description
1 polymer ?
#
loop_
_entity_poly.entity_id
_entity_poly.type
_entity_poly.pdbx_seq_one_letter_code
_entity_poly.pdbx_strand_id
1 'polypeptide(L)'
;MQTHRDSAVGVRAGGLRAVVARLLPRHVSRLAAIAAACALVAPLAGCAAPHLESRNADASKLGTCESAYLAAQTGTPALSDGYAAMPTMMRYLVTRAAGEAWITVASACTSRFAEGAMRSAQVSYAAETLGAALGVASPTPPTVDYGDVVRLDAGADALSAMSLAEDRAGFALEVLAARGVGNATLAASDNHKTAAQRLFSLSGASKDPRQKVYAVDQLIAHPDTIEDAAAPGVTAPTVAVIEMDCARAYLDAMRGDDGAAGDSGASGSGTTSGTDAGSSTTSAGSSEASDSSDAAASPSRKTLDWLARMAAARAWRAMELGYPSADSALFR
;
A
#
# COMPACT_ATOMS: atom_id res chain seq x y z
N MET A 1 73.87 22.75 -2.10
CA MET A 1 75.27 22.42 -1.73
C MET A 1 75.54 20.98 -2.18
N GLN A 2 76.62 20.80 -2.96
CA GLN A 2 77.20 19.56 -3.53
C GLN A 2 76.25 18.60 -4.28
N THR A 3 76.20 18.42 -5.61
CA THR A 3 77.20 18.23 -6.70
C THR A 3 78.11 17.01 -6.57
N HIS A 4 77.95 16.03 -7.46
CA HIS A 4 78.98 15.30 -8.24
C HIS A 4 78.23 14.44 -9.28
N ARG A 5 78.30 14.74 -10.59
CA ARG A 5 79.33 14.34 -11.60
C ARG A 5 79.36 12.83 -11.86
N ASP A 6 79.51 12.28 -13.05
CA ASP A 6 79.53 12.73 -14.46
C ASP A 6 79.86 11.46 -15.30
N SER A 7 79.82 11.60 -16.63
CA SER A 7 80.45 10.76 -17.67
C SER A 7 79.51 9.76 -18.41
N ALA A 8 79.03 10.08 -19.62
CA ALA A 8 79.72 10.23 -20.94
C ALA A 8 79.78 8.89 -21.70
N VAL A 9 79.72 8.75 -23.03
CA VAL A 9 79.56 9.57 -24.25
C VAL A 9 79.50 8.53 -25.39
N GLY A 10 78.82 8.79 -26.52
CA GLY A 10 79.09 8.01 -27.74
C GLY A 10 78.07 8.12 -28.87
N VAL A 11 78.22 9.15 -29.70
CA VAL A 11 77.50 9.39 -30.97
C VAL A 11 78.23 8.76 -32.16
N ARG A 12 77.50 8.21 -33.15
CA ARG A 12 77.68 8.35 -34.63
C ARG A 12 76.82 7.28 -35.33
N ALA A 13 75.79 7.61 -36.11
CA ALA A 13 75.76 8.25 -37.43
C ALA A 13 76.31 7.40 -38.58
N GLY A 14 75.42 7.01 -39.50
CA GLY A 14 75.71 6.93 -40.94
C GLY A 14 75.62 5.56 -41.60
N GLY A 15 74.77 5.46 -42.64
CA GLY A 15 75.10 4.65 -43.82
C GLY A 15 74.03 3.69 -44.32
N LEU A 16 73.14 4.20 -45.20
CA LEU A 16 72.36 3.39 -46.15
C LEU A 16 73.28 2.47 -46.98
N ARG A 17 72.84 1.22 -47.22
CA ARG A 17 73.00 0.57 -48.52
C ARG A 17 71.88 -0.44 -48.76
N ALA A 18 71.15 -0.22 -49.85
CA ALA A 18 70.11 -1.09 -50.36
C ALA A 18 70.73 -2.36 -50.99
N VAL A 19 70.06 -3.50 -50.80
CA VAL A 19 70.11 -4.63 -51.72
C VAL A 19 68.68 -5.15 -51.90
N VAL A 20 68.17 -4.96 -53.12
CA VAL A 20 66.93 -5.55 -53.63
C VAL A 20 67.30 -6.82 -54.38
N ALA A 21 66.78 -7.98 -53.96
CA ALA A 21 66.53 -9.17 -54.78
C ALA A 21 65.79 -10.21 -53.90
N ARG A 22 64.46 -10.28 -54.01
CA ARG A 22 63.69 -11.25 -54.81
C ARG A 22 63.55 -12.65 -54.19
N LEU A 23 62.28 -12.93 -53.85
CA LEU A 23 61.51 -14.18 -54.07
C LEU A 23 61.26 -15.13 -52.88
N LEU A 24 60.03 -14.97 -52.34
CA LEU A 24 59.09 -15.99 -51.87
C LEU A 24 59.26 -17.38 -52.53
N PRO A 25 58.96 -18.52 -51.84
CA PRO A 25 57.59 -18.82 -51.40
C PRO A 25 57.51 -19.70 -50.12
N ARG A 26 57.24 -19.09 -48.96
CA ARG A 26 56.86 -19.83 -47.73
C ARG A 26 55.63 -19.27 -47.00
N HIS A 27 55.03 -18.21 -47.53
CA HIS A 27 53.91 -17.51 -46.86
C HIS A 27 52.53 -17.89 -47.39
N VAL A 28 52.44 -18.62 -48.51
CA VAL A 28 51.14 -19.00 -49.11
C VAL A 28 50.48 -20.16 -48.33
N SER A 29 51.27 -21.04 -47.71
CA SER A 29 50.74 -22.16 -46.91
C SER A 29 50.24 -21.74 -45.52
N ARG A 30 50.73 -20.62 -44.97
CA ARG A 30 50.29 -20.11 -43.65
C ARG A 30 49.04 -19.24 -43.71
N LEU A 31 48.82 -18.54 -44.83
CA LEU A 31 47.60 -17.73 -45.02
C LEU A 31 46.38 -18.59 -45.39
N ALA A 32 46.57 -19.72 -46.07
CA ALA A 32 45.48 -20.65 -46.37
C ALA A 32 44.93 -21.37 -45.11
N ALA A 33 45.78 -21.64 -44.12
CA ALA A 33 45.36 -22.28 -42.86
C ALA A 33 44.56 -21.34 -41.95
N ILE A 34 44.87 -20.03 -41.96
CA ILE A 34 44.14 -19.04 -41.16
C ILE A 34 42.79 -18.70 -41.82
N ALA A 35 42.72 -18.65 -43.15
CA ALA A 35 41.45 -18.48 -43.87
C ALA A 35 40.51 -19.69 -43.70
N ALA A 36 41.04 -20.92 -43.64
CA ALA A 36 40.25 -22.12 -43.36
C ALA A 36 39.77 -22.21 -41.90
N ALA A 37 40.54 -21.69 -40.94
CA ALA A 37 40.12 -21.61 -39.54
C ALA A 37 39.06 -20.52 -39.31
N CYS A 38 39.13 -19.39 -40.03
CA CYS A 38 38.11 -18.34 -39.94
C CYS A 38 36.81 -18.68 -40.72
N ALA A 39 36.85 -19.61 -41.68
CA ALA A 39 35.67 -20.06 -42.42
C ALA A 39 34.88 -21.20 -41.74
N LEU A 40 35.37 -21.74 -40.62
CA LEU A 40 34.72 -22.82 -39.87
C LEU A 40 34.03 -22.37 -38.56
N VAL A 41 34.01 -21.07 -38.28
CA VAL A 41 33.35 -20.49 -37.07
C VAL A 41 32.04 -19.75 -37.40
N ALA A 42 31.58 -19.76 -38.67
CA ALA A 42 30.23 -19.33 -39.03
C ALA A 42 29.70 -20.24 -40.15
N PRO A 43 28.78 -21.18 -39.82
CA PRO A 43 27.40 -20.75 -39.57
C PRO A 43 26.73 -21.51 -38.42
N LEU A 44 26.49 -20.82 -37.31
CA LEU A 44 25.33 -21.06 -36.45
C LEU A 44 24.45 -19.81 -36.43
N ALA A 45 24.24 -19.21 -37.62
CA ALA A 45 23.10 -18.32 -37.86
C ALA A 45 21.95 -19.20 -38.39
N GLY A 46 21.35 -19.97 -37.49
CA GLY A 46 20.40 -21.02 -37.84
C GLY A 46 19.63 -21.51 -36.62
N CYS A 47 19.03 -20.55 -35.90
CA CYS A 47 17.90 -20.64 -34.98
C CYS A 47 18.01 -19.42 -34.06
N ALA A 48 17.73 -18.22 -34.56
CA ALA A 48 17.18 -17.21 -33.68
C ALA A 48 15.89 -17.82 -33.14
N ALA A 49 15.90 -18.36 -31.91
CA ALA A 49 14.67 -18.68 -31.21
C ALA A 49 13.99 -17.33 -30.95
N PRO A 50 12.95 -16.92 -31.71
CA PRO A 50 12.41 -15.56 -31.60
C PRO A 50 11.61 -15.36 -30.29
N HIS A 51 11.69 -16.32 -29.37
CA HIS A 51 10.72 -16.49 -28.32
C HIS A 51 11.29 -16.96 -26.99
N LEU A 52 12.60 -17.10 -26.76
CA LEU A 52 13.10 -17.42 -25.42
C LEU A 52 13.55 -16.18 -24.66
N GLU A 53 14.29 -15.27 -25.28
CA GLU A 53 14.68 -14.01 -24.65
C GLU A 53 13.52 -13.02 -24.55
N SER A 54 12.58 -13.01 -25.51
CA SER A 54 11.34 -12.24 -25.40
C SER A 54 10.36 -12.86 -24.40
N ARG A 55 10.24 -14.20 -24.33
CA ARG A 55 9.45 -14.85 -23.26
C ARG A 55 10.10 -14.73 -21.89
N ASN A 56 11.44 -14.69 -21.79
CA ASN A 56 12.12 -14.40 -20.54
C ASN A 56 12.01 -12.90 -20.17
N ALA A 57 12.07 -11.98 -21.14
CA ALA A 57 11.83 -10.56 -20.90
C ALA A 57 10.38 -10.31 -20.44
N ASP A 58 9.41 -11.00 -21.03
CA ASP A 58 8.00 -10.94 -20.60
C ASP A 58 7.74 -11.72 -19.30
N ALA A 59 8.46 -12.82 -19.03
CA ALA A 59 8.44 -13.51 -17.74
C ALA A 59 9.18 -12.75 -16.63
N SER A 60 10.04 -11.79 -16.97
CA SER A 60 10.75 -10.91 -16.03
C SER A 60 10.03 -9.58 -15.75
N LYS A 61 8.93 -9.28 -16.45
CA LYS A 61 8.08 -8.15 -16.12
C LYS A 61 7.23 -8.54 -14.93
N LEU A 62 7.65 -8.08 -13.75
CA LEU A 62 6.83 -8.17 -12.55
C LEU A 62 5.43 -7.62 -12.84
N GLY A 63 4.41 -8.31 -12.33
CA GLY A 63 3.04 -7.83 -12.39
C GLY A 63 2.89 -6.47 -11.70
N THR A 64 1.79 -5.76 -11.96
CA THR A 64 1.48 -4.47 -11.33
C THR A 64 1.46 -4.55 -9.81
N CYS A 65 0.91 -5.63 -9.26
CA CYS A 65 0.90 -5.92 -7.84
C CYS A 65 2.34 -6.10 -7.28
N GLU A 66 3.12 -7.02 -7.87
CA GLU A 66 4.47 -7.34 -7.39
C GLU A 66 5.43 -6.14 -7.50
N SER A 67 5.37 -5.41 -8.63
CA SER A 67 6.17 -4.20 -8.82
C SER A 67 5.81 -3.10 -7.82
N ALA A 68 4.51 -2.88 -7.54
CA ALA A 68 4.08 -1.93 -6.53
C ALA A 68 4.52 -2.34 -5.13
N TYR A 69 4.45 -3.63 -4.80
CA TYR A 69 4.87 -4.15 -3.50
C TYR A 69 6.37 -3.97 -3.25
N LEU A 70 7.22 -4.27 -4.24
CA LEU A 70 8.65 -4.02 -4.13
C LEU A 70 8.96 -2.52 -4.00
N ALA A 71 8.32 -1.66 -4.80
CA ALA A 71 8.48 -0.22 -4.68
C ALA A 71 8.08 0.28 -3.29
N ALA A 72 6.97 -0.21 -2.73
CA ALA A 72 6.49 0.17 -1.41
C ALA A 72 7.43 -0.27 -0.29
N GLN A 73 7.96 -1.50 -0.36
CA GLN A 73 8.92 -2.02 0.63
C GLN A 73 10.19 -1.16 0.73
N THR A 74 10.75 -0.72 -0.41
CA THR A 74 12.02 0.05 -0.40
C THR A 74 11.98 1.32 0.45
N GLY A 75 10.83 2.00 0.50
CA GLY A 75 10.62 3.21 1.29
C GLY A 75 10.01 2.99 2.67
N THR A 76 9.77 1.74 3.07
CA THR A 76 9.18 1.39 4.36
C THR A 76 10.29 1.08 5.39
N PRO A 77 10.42 1.86 6.49
CA PRO A 77 11.53 1.73 7.43
C PRO A 77 11.75 0.33 8.00
N ALA A 78 10.67 -0.39 8.29
CA ALA A 78 10.71 -1.71 8.90
C ALA A 78 10.99 -2.86 7.92
N LEU A 79 10.95 -2.61 6.61
CA LEU A 79 10.98 -3.66 5.58
C LEU A 79 12.19 -3.59 4.64
N SER A 80 13.03 -2.57 4.78
CA SER A 80 14.16 -2.33 3.88
C SER A 80 15.47 -2.26 4.66
N ASP A 81 16.33 -3.28 4.48
CA ASP A 81 17.63 -3.41 5.16
C ASP A 81 18.55 -2.19 4.91
N GLY A 82 18.45 -1.59 3.72
CA GLY A 82 19.23 -0.42 3.34
C GLY A 82 18.64 0.92 3.80
N TYR A 83 17.42 0.94 4.34
CA TYR A 83 16.69 2.17 4.63
C TYR A 83 17.43 3.07 5.62
N ALA A 84 17.94 2.49 6.71
CA ALA A 84 18.66 3.25 7.74
C ALA A 84 19.99 3.82 7.24
N ALA A 85 20.61 3.22 6.22
CA ALA A 85 21.85 3.69 5.61
C ALA A 85 21.63 4.85 4.62
N MET A 86 20.38 5.12 4.22
CA MET A 86 20.07 6.23 3.30
C MET A 86 20.18 7.59 4.01
N PRO A 87 20.68 8.63 3.33
CA PRO A 87 20.61 10.01 3.84
C PRO A 87 19.17 10.43 4.14
N THR A 88 18.95 11.28 5.15
CA THR A 88 17.60 11.70 5.61
C THR A 88 16.72 12.24 4.49
N MET A 89 17.29 13.04 3.57
CA MET A 89 16.54 13.55 2.42
C MET A 89 16.09 12.42 1.48
N MET A 90 16.94 11.42 1.23
CA MET A 90 16.57 10.27 0.41
C MET A 90 15.49 9.43 1.10
N ARG A 91 15.61 9.21 2.42
CA ARG A 91 14.60 8.54 3.26
C ARG A 91 13.24 9.20 3.13
N TYR A 92 13.19 10.54 3.25
CA TYR A 92 11.96 11.30 3.07
C TYR A 92 11.33 11.05 1.69
N LEU A 93 12.11 11.12 0.61
CA LEU A 93 11.62 10.94 -0.75
C LEU A 93 11.12 9.51 -1.00
N VAL A 94 11.87 8.47 -0.60
CA VAL A 94 11.43 7.08 -0.78
C VAL A 94 10.22 6.75 0.08
N THR A 95 10.16 7.25 1.32
CA THR A 95 9.03 7.00 2.22
C THR A 95 7.77 7.71 1.72
N ARG A 96 7.89 8.92 1.18
CA ARG A 96 6.77 9.61 0.52
C ARG A 96 6.28 8.84 -0.70
N ALA A 97 7.19 8.35 -1.55
CA ALA A 97 6.83 7.54 -2.72
C ALA A 97 6.18 6.20 -2.30
N ALA A 98 6.62 5.61 -1.19
CA ALA A 98 6.06 4.37 -0.67
C ALA A 98 4.59 4.51 -0.26
N GLY A 99 4.13 5.68 0.19
CA GLY A 99 2.72 5.89 0.54
C GLY A 99 1.77 5.61 -0.65
N GLU A 100 2.06 6.21 -1.79
CA GLU A 100 1.31 5.99 -3.03
C GLU A 100 1.51 4.56 -3.58
N ALA A 101 2.71 3.99 -3.43
CA ALA A 101 2.96 2.60 -3.80
C ALA A 101 2.12 1.62 -2.96
N TRP A 102 1.93 1.88 -1.66
CA TRP A 102 1.08 1.06 -0.79
C TRP A 102 -0.41 1.19 -1.10
N ILE A 103 -0.90 2.35 -1.52
CA ILE A 103 -2.26 2.48 -2.08
C ILE A 103 -2.39 1.67 -3.38
N THR A 104 -1.35 1.69 -4.22
CA THR A 104 -1.29 0.87 -5.43
C THR A 104 -1.29 -0.63 -5.09
N VAL A 105 -0.60 -1.05 -4.03
CA VAL A 105 -0.67 -2.41 -3.49
C VAL A 105 -2.09 -2.73 -3.04
N ALA A 106 -2.76 -1.85 -2.29
CA ALA A 106 -4.11 -2.11 -1.82
C ALA A 106 -5.11 -2.35 -2.96
N SER A 107 -4.98 -1.60 -4.07
CA SER A 107 -5.89 -1.71 -5.21
C SER A 107 -5.49 -2.75 -6.26
N ALA A 108 -4.20 -3.09 -6.39
CA ALA A 108 -3.70 -4.07 -7.36
C ALA A 108 -3.51 -5.47 -6.77
N CYS A 109 -3.27 -5.56 -5.46
CA CYS A 109 -3.12 -6.79 -4.69
C CYS A 109 -4.29 -6.89 -3.71
N THR A 110 -5.48 -7.29 -4.16
CA THR A 110 -6.70 -7.28 -3.32
C THR A 110 -6.55 -8.06 -2.01
N SER A 111 -5.79 -9.17 -2.01
CA SER A 111 -5.46 -9.93 -0.79
C SER A 111 -4.61 -9.16 0.24
N ARG A 112 -3.98 -8.06 -0.18
CA ARG A 112 -3.19 -7.15 0.65
C ARG A 112 -3.86 -5.78 0.79
N PHE A 113 -5.17 -5.68 0.56
CA PHE A 113 -5.91 -4.42 0.70
C PHE A 113 -5.66 -3.75 2.06
N ALA A 114 -5.90 -4.50 3.14
CA ALA A 114 -5.72 -4.00 4.51
C ALA A 114 -4.25 -3.63 4.82
N GLU A 115 -3.30 -4.47 4.37
CA GLU A 115 -1.87 -4.18 4.53
C GLU A 115 -1.49 -2.89 3.80
N GLY A 116 -1.90 -2.75 2.54
CA GLY A 116 -1.60 -1.57 1.73
C GLY A 116 -2.18 -0.28 2.30
N ALA A 117 -3.44 -0.29 2.76
CA ALA A 117 -4.05 0.89 3.38
C ALA A 117 -3.32 1.31 4.67
N MET A 118 -3.06 0.35 5.58
CA MET A 118 -2.39 0.63 6.86
C MET A 118 -0.92 1.02 6.69
N ARG A 119 -0.19 0.35 5.78
CA ARG A 119 1.20 0.71 5.47
C ARG A 119 1.28 2.07 4.80
N SER A 120 0.34 2.42 3.93
CA SER A 120 0.26 3.76 3.34
C SER A 120 0.14 4.84 4.42
N ALA A 121 -0.75 4.64 5.39
CA ALA A 121 -0.87 5.54 6.53
C ALA A 121 0.45 5.63 7.32
N GLN A 122 1.06 4.49 7.64
CA GLN A 122 2.27 4.40 8.46
C GLN A 122 3.44 5.14 7.80
N VAL A 123 3.67 4.92 6.50
CA VAL A 123 4.76 5.61 5.79
C VAL A 123 4.42 7.07 5.52
N SER A 124 3.14 7.44 5.33
CA SER A 124 2.76 8.85 5.20
C SER A 124 3.04 9.62 6.49
N TYR A 125 2.75 9.02 7.65
CA TYR A 125 3.10 9.58 8.95
C TYR A 125 4.63 9.66 9.13
N ALA A 126 5.37 8.61 8.77
CA ALA A 126 6.83 8.63 8.80
C ALA A 126 7.42 9.71 7.86
N ALA A 127 6.86 9.90 6.67
CA ALA A 127 7.29 10.92 5.72
C ALA A 127 7.09 12.34 6.28
N GLU A 128 5.97 12.58 6.98
CA GLU A 128 5.74 13.85 7.68
C GLU A 128 6.77 14.09 8.79
N THR A 129 7.07 13.10 9.63
CA THR A 129 8.08 13.25 10.70
C THR A 129 9.47 13.57 10.13
N LEU A 130 9.84 12.94 9.01
CA LEU A 130 11.08 13.23 8.28
C LEU A 130 11.04 14.62 7.63
N GLY A 131 9.91 15.01 7.06
CA GLY A 131 9.72 16.33 6.45
C GLY A 131 9.90 17.45 7.46
N ALA A 132 9.28 17.31 8.64
CA ALA A 132 9.44 18.22 9.77
C ALA A 132 10.91 18.33 10.21
N ALA A 133 11.61 17.20 10.32
CA ALA A 133 13.04 17.18 10.66
C ALA A 133 13.95 17.86 9.61
N LEU A 134 13.53 17.86 8.35
CA LEU A 134 14.22 18.50 7.24
C LEU A 134 13.84 19.97 7.03
N GLY A 135 12.83 20.49 7.75
CA GLY A 135 12.29 21.83 7.56
C GLY A 135 11.63 22.03 6.18
N VAL A 136 11.21 20.95 5.53
CA VAL A 136 10.42 21.01 4.29
C VAL A 136 8.94 21.06 4.65
N ALA A 137 8.13 21.71 3.79
CA ALA A 137 6.68 21.74 4.00
C ALA A 137 6.14 20.31 4.17
N SER A 138 5.35 20.11 5.22
CA SER A 138 4.73 18.81 5.48
C SER A 138 3.96 18.37 4.24
N PRO A 139 4.06 17.09 3.81
CA PRO A 139 3.16 16.59 2.77
C PRO A 139 1.71 16.89 3.20
N THR A 140 0.86 17.24 2.22
CA THR A 140 -0.57 17.38 2.49
C THR A 140 -1.05 16.12 3.21
N PRO A 141 -1.73 16.26 4.37
CA PRO A 141 -2.37 15.14 5.04
C PRO A 141 -3.10 14.26 4.03
N PRO A 142 -3.08 12.92 4.19
CA PRO A 142 -3.93 12.07 3.39
C PRO A 142 -5.38 12.51 3.64
N THR A 143 -5.97 13.19 2.65
CA THR A 143 -7.36 13.62 2.65
C THR A 143 -8.03 13.00 1.46
N VAL A 144 -9.32 12.71 1.61
CA VAL A 144 -10.12 12.19 0.52
C VAL A 144 -11.25 13.17 0.22
N ASP A 145 -11.35 13.54 -1.05
CA ASP A 145 -12.46 14.33 -1.55
C ASP A 145 -13.61 13.41 -1.96
N TYR A 146 -14.81 13.75 -1.50
CA TYR A 146 -16.07 13.10 -1.84
C TYR A 146 -16.76 13.74 -3.04
N GLY A 147 -16.35 14.96 -3.43
CA GLY A 147 -17.01 15.76 -4.47
C GLY A 147 -17.00 15.11 -5.85
N ASP A 148 -15.92 14.38 -6.18
CA ASP A 148 -15.75 13.71 -7.47
C ASP A 148 -16.31 12.28 -7.50
N VAL A 149 -16.78 11.75 -6.37
CA VAL A 149 -17.26 10.37 -6.25
C VAL A 149 -18.75 10.30 -6.56
N VAL A 150 -19.07 9.86 -7.77
CA VAL A 150 -20.46 9.67 -8.22
C VAL A 150 -20.97 8.26 -7.93
N ARG A 151 -20.08 7.27 -7.87
CA ARG A 151 -20.41 5.86 -7.60
C ARG A 151 -19.20 5.11 -7.06
N LEU A 152 -19.44 4.25 -6.08
CA LEU A 152 -18.52 3.21 -5.63
C LEU A 152 -19.15 1.86 -5.97
N ASP A 153 -18.39 0.96 -6.57
CA ASP A 153 -18.82 -0.40 -6.89
C ASP A 153 -18.39 -1.40 -5.82
N ALA A 154 -18.57 -1.02 -4.56
CA ALA A 154 -18.48 -1.91 -3.39
C ALA A 154 -19.89 -2.33 -2.96
N GLY A 155 -20.02 -3.47 -2.27
CA GLY A 155 -21.31 -3.93 -1.77
C GLY A 155 -22.04 -2.88 -0.91
N ALA A 156 -23.38 -2.85 -1.04
CA ALA A 156 -24.21 -1.92 -0.27
C ALA A 156 -24.04 -2.12 1.25
N ASP A 157 -23.82 -3.36 1.69
CA ASP A 157 -23.56 -3.71 3.09
C ASP A 157 -22.20 -3.19 3.56
N ALA A 158 -21.15 -3.31 2.73
CA ALA A 158 -19.83 -2.77 3.03
C ALA A 158 -19.87 -1.23 3.18
N LEU A 159 -20.51 -0.54 2.22
CA LEU A 159 -20.69 0.92 2.28
C LEU A 159 -21.57 1.36 3.46
N SER A 160 -22.57 0.57 3.82
CA SER A 160 -23.41 0.81 4.99
C SER A 160 -22.65 0.63 6.30
N ALA A 161 -21.79 -0.39 6.39
CA ALA A 161 -20.92 -0.61 7.54
C ALA A 161 -19.91 0.54 7.73
N MET A 162 -19.30 1.01 6.62
CA MET A 162 -18.42 2.18 6.64
C MET A 162 -19.15 3.46 7.05
N SER A 163 -20.36 3.68 6.52
CA SER A 163 -21.21 4.82 6.91
C SER A 163 -21.51 4.82 8.41
N LEU A 164 -21.86 3.67 8.97
CA LEU A 164 -22.09 3.50 10.40
C LEU A 164 -20.81 3.76 11.24
N ALA A 165 -19.65 3.30 10.77
CA ALA A 165 -18.38 3.53 11.45
C ALA A 165 -18.00 5.03 11.48
N GLU A 166 -18.18 5.72 10.36
CA GLU A 166 -17.99 7.17 10.26
C GLU A 166 -18.94 7.94 11.20
N ASP A 167 -20.22 7.58 11.23
CA ASP A 167 -21.20 8.23 12.10
C ASP A 167 -20.90 8.00 13.59
N ARG A 168 -20.48 6.78 13.97
CA ARG A 168 -20.01 6.45 15.32
C ARG A 168 -18.82 7.29 15.75
N ALA A 169 -17.82 7.42 14.89
CA ALA A 169 -16.64 8.24 15.15
C ALA A 169 -17.01 9.72 15.28
N GLY A 170 -17.86 10.23 14.39
CA GLY A 170 -18.36 11.61 14.44
C GLY A 170 -19.10 11.92 15.74
N PHE A 171 -20.00 11.03 16.16
CA PHE A 171 -20.70 11.16 17.44
C PHE A 171 -19.74 11.13 18.64
N ALA A 172 -18.77 10.21 18.65
CA ALA A 172 -17.80 10.12 19.74
C ALA A 172 -16.96 11.40 19.87
N LEU A 173 -16.51 11.95 18.74
CA LEU A 173 -15.78 13.22 18.70
C LEU A 173 -16.64 14.41 19.16
N GLU A 174 -17.92 14.45 18.83
CA GLU A 174 -18.85 15.48 19.32
C GLU A 174 -18.98 15.43 20.85
N VAL A 175 -19.18 14.23 21.41
CA VAL A 175 -19.26 14.04 22.87
C VAL A 175 -17.98 14.48 23.57
N LEU A 176 -16.80 14.08 23.04
CA LEU A 176 -15.51 14.46 23.61
C LEU A 176 -15.21 15.96 23.44
N ALA A 177 -15.59 16.56 22.30
CA ALA A 177 -15.46 17.99 22.06
C ALA A 177 -16.33 18.80 23.03
N ALA A 178 -17.57 18.36 23.28
CA ALA A 178 -18.45 18.99 24.28
C ALA A 178 -17.87 18.92 25.71
N ARG A 179 -17.04 17.91 26.00
CA ARG A 179 -16.31 17.78 27.27
C ARG A 179 -15.00 18.56 27.32
N GLY A 180 -14.58 19.19 26.22
CA GLY A 180 -13.33 19.94 26.14
C GLY A 180 -12.07 19.07 26.08
N VAL A 181 -12.19 17.82 25.61
CA VAL A 181 -11.04 16.92 25.44
C VAL A 181 -10.14 17.44 24.31
N GLY A 182 -8.82 17.41 24.54
CA GLY A 182 -7.84 17.86 23.56
C GLY A 182 -7.94 17.08 22.24
N ASN A 183 -7.77 17.78 21.13
CA ASN A 183 -7.84 17.25 19.75
C ASN A 183 -9.22 16.71 19.28
N ALA A 184 -10.22 16.63 20.15
CA ALA A 184 -11.60 16.41 19.75
C ALA A 184 -12.21 17.74 19.29
N THR A 185 -12.62 17.84 18.01
CA THR A 185 -13.18 19.08 17.46
C THR A 185 -14.51 18.83 16.77
N LEU A 186 -15.40 19.84 16.82
CA LEU A 186 -16.67 19.80 16.08
C LEU A 186 -16.42 19.67 14.57
N ALA A 187 -15.38 20.31 14.04
CA ALA A 187 -15.00 20.18 12.63
C ALA A 187 -14.63 18.73 12.26
N ALA A 188 -13.88 18.02 13.12
CA ALA A 188 -13.58 16.61 12.88
C ALA A 188 -14.85 15.75 12.94
N SER A 189 -15.75 16.00 13.91
CA SER A 189 -17.07 15.36 13.97
C SER A 189 -17.89 15.59 12.68
N ASP A 190 -17.97 16.83 12.20
CA ASP A 190 -18.73 17.19 11.01
C ASP A 190 -18.16 16.55 9.74
N ASN A 191 -16.83 16.41 9.65
CA ASN A 191 -16.17 15.69 8.57
C ASN A 191 -16.57 14.22 8.56
N HIS A 192 -16.58 13.54 9.72
CA HIS A 192 -17.07 12.17 9.86
C HIS A 192 -18.56 12.04 9.51
N LYS A 193 -19.42 12.95 9.97
CA LYS A 193 -20.85 12.91 9.64
C LYS A 193 -21.11 13.16 8.15
N THR A 194 -20.31 14.01 7.53
CA THR A 194 -20.36 14.26 6.08
C THR A 194 -19.93 13.02 5.31
N ALA A 195 -18.83 12.38 5.71
CA ALA A 195 -18.38 11.10 5.17
C ALA A 195 -19.46 10.02 5.29
N ALA A 196 -20.04 9.86 6.49
CA ALA A 196 -21.11 8.91 6.76
C ALA A 196 -22.32 9.12 5.84
N GLN A 197 -22.78 10.36 5.70
CA GLN A 197 -23.89 10.71 4.80
C GLN A 197 -23.56 10.39 3.34
N ARG A 198 -22.33 10.68 2.89
CA ARG A 198 -21.91 10.42 1.51
C ARG A 198 -21.84 8.92 1.22
N LEU A 199 -21.26 8.13 2.11
CA LEU A 199 -21.18 6.67 1.96
C LEU A 199 -22.57 6.04 1.95
N PHE A 200 -23.48 6.49 2.82
CA PHE A 200 -24.86 6.03 2.80
C PHE A 200 -25.54 6.37 1.47
N SER A 201 -25.41 7.61 0.99
CA SER A 201 -25.96 8.01 -0.31
C SER A 201 -25.38 7.22 -1.48
N LEU A 202 -24.10 6.83 -1.42
CA LEU A 202 -23.43 6.00 -2.44
C LEU A 202 -23.82 4.52 -2.36
N SER A 203 -24.19 4.02 -1.17
CA SER A 203 -24.55 2.62 -0.95
C SER A 203 -25.82 2.18 -1.68
N GLY A 204 -26.74 3.12 -1.96
CA GLY A 204 -28.07 2.80 -2.47
C GLY A 204 -28.96 2.02 -1.50
N ALA A 205 -28.53 1.83 -0.25
CA ALA A 205 -29.31 1.12 0.76
C ALA A 205 -30.60 1.89 1.09
N SER A 206 -31.70 1.15 1.20
CA SER A 206 -33.02 1.73 1.53
C SER A 206 -33.18 2.08 3.00
N LYS A 207 -32.35 1.49 3.87
CA LYS A 207 -32.35 1.69 5.31
C LYS A 207 -31.06 2.35 5.74
N ASP A 208 -31.17 3.52 6.37
CA ASP A 208 -30.04 4.23 6.94
C ASP A 208 -29.44 3.44 8.11
N PRO A 209 -28.16 3.01 8.02
CA PRO A 209 -27.52 2.21 9.06
C PRO A 209 -27.10 3.05 10.27
N ARG A 210 -27.02 4.38 10.11
CA ARG A 210 -26.55 5.30 11.15
C ARG A 210 -27.53 5.36 12.31
N GLN A 211 -26.99 5.55 13.51
CA GLN A 211 -27.77 5.55 14.74
C GLN A 211 -27.86 6.94 15.32
N LYS A 212 -29.03 7.29 15.86
CA LYS A 212 -29.22 8.58 16.53
C LYS A 212 -28.54 8.65 17.90
N VAL A 213 -28.28 7.50 18.52
CA VAL A 213 -27.76 7.38 19.88
C VAL A 213 -26.77 6.23 19.92
N TYR A 214 -25.59 6.49 20.47
CA TYR A 214 -24.56 5.50 20.73
C TYR A 214 -24.26 5.41 22.23
N ALA A 215 -23.68 4.29 22.65
CA ALA A 215 -23.21 4.13 24.02
C ALA A 215 -22.07 5.13 24.30
N VAL A 216 -22.17 5.84 25.42
CA VAL A 216 -21.21 6.89 25.82
C VAL A 216 -20.41 6.51 27.05
N ASP A 217 -20.72 5.38 27.70
CA ASP A 217 -20.15 5.02 29.00
C ASP A 217 -18.61 4.96 28.95
N GLN A 218 -18.06 4.36 27.89
CA GLN A 218 -16.61 4.27 27.67
C GLN A 218 -15.98 5.64 27.39
N LEU A 219 -16.66 6.51 26.63
CA LEU A 219 -16.17 7.87 26.33
C LEU A 219 -16.16 8.75 27.59
N ILE A 220 -17.13 8.54 28.49
CA ILE A 220 -17.24 9.28 29.75
C ILE A 220 -16.22 8.76 30.77
N ALA A 221 -16.00 7.43 30.83
CA ALA A 221 -15.05 6.81 31.73
C ALA A 221 -13.58 7.04 31.32
N HIS A 222 -13.32 7.12 30.01
CA HIS A 222 -11.99 7.23 29.43
C HIS A 222 -11.91 8.39 28.42
N PRO A 223 -12.07 9.65 28.85
CA PRO A 223 -12.11 10.78 27.93
C PRO A 223 -10.77 11.08 27.28
N ASP A 224 -9.66 10.93 28.01
CA ASP A 224 -8.33 11.30 27.54
C ASP A 224 -7.57 10.13 26.90
N THR A 225 -7.61 8.96 27.53
CA THR A 225 -6.87 7.76 27.11
C THR A 225 -7.69 6.50 27.34
N ILE A 226 -7.64 5.58 26.39
CA ILE A 226 -8.31 4.28 26.45
C ILE A 226 -7.38 3.17 25.93
N GLU A 227 -7.60 1.95 26.42
CA GLU A 227 -7.00 0.76 25.80
C GLU A 227 -7.78 0.40 24.53
N ASP A 228 -7.04 0.12 23.46
CA ASP A 228 -7.58 -0.32 22.20
C ASP A 228 -8.09 -1.77 22.31
N ALA A 229 -9.40 -1.95 22.16
CA ALA A 229 -10.04 -3.26 22.25
C ALA A 229 -9.59 -4.23 21.14
N ALA A 230 -9.25 -3.71 19.96
CA ALA A 230 -8.75 -4.53 18.84
C ALA A 230 -7.24 -4.80 18.93
N ALA A 231 -6.51 -4.05 19.77
CA ALA A 231 -5.09 -4.27 20.03
C ALA A 231 -4.78 -4.25 21.54
N PRO A 232 -5.08 -5.35 22.28
CA PRO A 232 -4.86 -5.40 23.73
C PRO A 232 -3.44 -5.05 24.15
N GLY A 233 -3.29 -4.27 25.21
CA GLY A 233 -2.02 -3.72 25.67
C GLY A 233 -1.53 -2.48 24.90
N VAL A 234 -2.31 -1.98 23.92
CA VAL A 234 -2.08 -0.67 23.30
C VAL A 234 -2.99 0.35 23.97
N THR A 235 -2.40 1.27 24.74
CA THR A 235 -3.10 2.44 25.29
C THR A 235 -2.72 3.68 24.49
N ALA A 236 -3.72 4.43 24.05
CA ALA A 236 -3.52 5.64 23.25
C ALA A 236 -4.58 6.70 23.64
N PRO A 237 -4.42 7.95 23.19
CA PRO A 237 -5.46 8.96 23.38
C PRO A 237 -6.80 8.49 22.79
N THR A 238 -7.91 8.72 23.50
CA THR A 238 -9.22 8.18 23.11
C THR A 238 -9.64 8.62 21.71
N VAL A 239 -9.36 9.88 21.36
CA VAL A 239 -9.56 10.45 20.00
C VAL A 239 -8.77 9.67 18.93
N ALA A 240 -7.54 9.24 19.27
CA ALA A 240 -6.70 8.48 18.36
C ALA A 240 -7.24 7.06 18.13
N VAL A 241 -7.74 6.40 19.19
CA VAL A 241 -8.37 5.08 19.10
C VAL A 241 -9.65 5.13 18.26
N ILE A 242 -10.48 6.17 18.42
CA ILE A 242 -11.69 6.37 17.59
C ILE A 242 -11.36 6.42 16.09
N GLU A 243 -10.34 7.19 15.71
CA GLU A 243 -9.91 7.29 14.30
C GLU A 243 -9.34 5.96 13.79
N MET A 244 -8.58 5.25 14.62
CA MET A 244 -8.03 3.93 14.26
C MET A 244 -9.13 2.88 14.10
N ASP A 245 -10.11 2.85 14.99
CA ASP A 245 -11.26 1.95 14.91
C ASP A 245 -12.11 2.24 13.68
N CYS A 246 -12.28 3.52 13.33
CA CYS A 246 -12.90 3.92 12.07
C CYS A 246 -12.12 3.37 10.88
N ALA A 247 -10.79 3.52 10.87
CA ALA A 247 -9.94 2.98 9.81
C ALA A 247 -10.09 1.46 9.67
N ARG A 248 -10.06 0.71 10.78
CA ARG A 248 -10.23 -0.75 10.78
C ARG A 248 -11.60 -1.18 10.29
N ALA A 249 -12.66 -0.44 10.63
CA ALA A 249 -14.00 -0.73 10.14
C ALA A 249 -14.11 -0.65 8.61
N TYR A 250 -13.36 0.25 7.95
CA TYR A 250 -13.26 0.22 6.48
C TYR A 250 -12.60 -1.06 5.98
N LEU A 251 -11.52 -1.50 6.63
CA LEU A 251 -10.80 -2.71 6.22
C LEU A 251 -11.65 -3.97 6.42
N ASP A 252 -12.39 -4.03 7.53
CA ASP A 252 -13.27 -5.16 7.85
C ASP A 252 -14.50 -5.19 6.94
N ALA A 253 -15.07 -4.03 6.61
CA ALA A 253 -16.16 -3.94 5.63
C ALA A 253 -15.75 -4.48 4.25
N MET A 254 -14.51 -4.22 3.82
CA MET A 254 -13.99 -4.75 2.56
C MET A 254 -13.72 -6.26 2.60
N ARG A 255 -13.28 -6.79 3.75
CA ARG A 255 -13.12 -8.24 3.92
C ARG A 255 -14.46 -8.99 3.91
N GLY A 256 -15.52 -8.36 4.43
CA GLY A 256 -16.87 -8.92 4.43
C GLY A 256 -17.51 -8.98 3.04
N ASP A 257 -17.15 -8.06 2.15
CA ASP A 257 -17.63 -8.04 0.75
C ASP A 257 -17.05 -9.22 -0.07
N ASP A 258 -15.83 -9.66 0.26
CA ASP A 258 -15.18 -10.83 -0.34
C ASP A 258 -15.76 -12.19 0.15
N GLY A 259 -16.72 -12.17 1.09
CA GLY A 259 -17.12 -13.33 1.88
C GLY A 259 -18.62 -13.53 2.10
N ALA A 260 -19.48 -13.15 1.14
CA ALA A 260 -20.94 -13.39 1.22
C ALA A 260 -21.32 -14.89 1.18
N ALA A 261 -21.08 -15.59 2.29
CA ALA A 261 -21.76 -16.81 2.73
C ALA A 261 -21.54 -16.99 4.24
N GLY A 262 -22.15 -16.13 5.05
CA GLY A 262 -22.14 -16.28 6.50
C GLY A 262 -22.93 -15.17 7.18
N ASP A 263 -24.13 -15.51 7.64
CA ASP A 263 -24.96 -14.72 8.55
C ASP A 263 -24.11 -14.09 9.67
N SER A 264 -23.87 -12.78 9.59
CA SER A 264 -23.31 -12.02 10.70
C SER A 264 -24.42 -11.26 11.41
N GLY A 265 -25.24 -12.04 12.11
CA GLY A 265 -25.97 -11.57 13.28
C GLY A 265 -25.01 -10.87 14.24
N ALA A 266 -25.51 -9.78 14.81
CA ALA A 266 -24.84 -8.91 15.75
C ALA A 266 -24.07 -9.68 16.84
N SER A 267 -22.77 -9.42 16.96
CA SER A 267 -22.01 -9.77 18.17
C SER A 267 -22.34 -8.75 19.26
N GLY A 268 -23.48 -8.98 19.91
CA GLY A 268 -23.82 -8.40 21.20
C GLY A 268 -23.53 -9.45 22.28
N SER A 269 -22.47 -9.22 23.05
CA SER A 269 -22.17 -9.97 24.27
C SER A 269 -23.36 -9.91 25.23
N GLY A 270 -24.02 -11.04 25.47
CA GLY A 270 -25.15 -11.16 26.39
C GLY A 270 -25.50 -12.62 26.70
N THR A 271 -25.04 -13.07 27.86
CA THR A 271 -25.42 -14.25 28.66
C THR A 271 -26.73 -14.97 28.29
N THR A 272 -26.66 -16.28 28.06
CA THR A 272 -27.80 -17.17 27.84
C THR A 272 -28.47 -17.61 29.14
N SER A 273 -29.80 -17.54 29.20
CA SER A 273 -30.68 -18.39 30.02
C SER A 273 -32.12 -18.27 29.50
N GLY A 274 -32.74 -19.40 29.15
CA GLY A 274 -34.19 -19.48 28.92
C GLY A 274 -34.57 -20.26 27.66
N THR A 275 -34.99 -21.50 27.86
CA THR A 275 -35.70 -22.40 26.94
C THR A 275 -37.07 -21.83 26.52
N ASP A 276 -37.55 -22.15 25.30
CA ASP A 276 -38.79 -22.92 25.08
C ASP A 276 -39.18 -23.04 23.59
N ALA A 277 -39.89 -24.14 23.31
CA ALA A 277 -40.23 -24.70 22.02
C ALA A 277 -41.60 -24.25 21.47
N GLY A 278 -41.79 -24.37 20.15
CA GLY A 278 -43.09 -24.33 19.46
C GLY A 278 -42.94 -24.09 17.95
N SER A 279 -42.82 -25.14 17.13
CA SER A 279 -43.90 -25.79 16.36
C SER A 279 -44.36 -25.06 15.08
N SER A 280 -43.91 -25.63 13.94
CA SER A 280 -44.57 -25.81 12.63
C SER A 280 -45.66 -24.83 12.15
N THR A 281 -45.48 -24.27 10.95
CA THR A 281 -46.46 -24.47 9.87
C THR A 281 -45.84 -24.27 8.49
N THR A 282 -45.97 -25.30 7.67
CA THR A 282 -45.66 -25.38 6.24
C THR A 282 -46.66 -24.57 5.41
N SER A 283 -46.17 -23.78 4.45
CA SER A 283 -46.92 -23.44 3.24
C SER A 283 -45.96 -23.31 2.07
N ALA A 284 -46.07 -24.26 1.14
CA ALA A 284 -45.45 -24.23 -0.17
C ALA A 284 -46.15 -23.16 -1.02
N GLY A 285 -45.36 -22.31 -1.67
CA GLY A 285 -45.79 -21.37 -2.69
C GLY A 285 -44.69 -21.27 -3.74
N SER A 286 -44.88 -22.00 -4.83
CA SER A 286 -44.02 -22.04 -6.01
C SER A 286 -44.09 -20.73 -6.79
N SER A 287 -42.95 -20.09 -7.03
CA SER A 287 -42.74 -19.29 -8.24
C SER A 287 -41.29 -18.83 -8.32
N GLU A 288 -40.67 -19.20 -9.44
CA GLU A 288 -39.61 -18.48 -10.12
C GLU A 288 -38.22 -18.59 -9.50
N ALA A 289 -37.46 -19.52 -10.08
CA ALA A 289 -36.01 -19.44 -10.14
C ALA A 289 -35.64 -18.14 -10.89
N SER A 290 -35.51 -17.05 -10.12
CA SER A 290 -34.68 -15.92 -10.52
C SER A 290 -33.25 -16.31 -10.22
N ASP A 291 -32.64 -16.96 -11.21
CA ASP A 291 -31.21 -17.19 -11.29
C ASP A 291 -30.54 -15.83 -11.56
N SER A 292 -30.43 -15.01 -10.51
CA SER A 292 -29.50 -13.89 -10.47
C SER A 292 -28.55 -14.14 -9.32
N SER A 293 -27.71 -15.17 -9.49
CA SER A 293 -26.40 -15.16 -8.86
C SER A 293 -25.61 -14.00 -9.47
N ASP A 294 -25.90 -12.77 -9.06
CA ASP A 294 -24.94 -11.68 -9.13
C ASP A 294 -23.82 -12.08 -8.18
N ALA A 295 -22.90 -12.90 -8.67
CA ALA A 295 -21.60 -13.05 -8.04
C ALA A 295 -21.06 -11.62 -7.89
N ALA A 296 -20.99 -11.12 -6.66
CA ALA A 296 -20.55 -9.77 -6.37
C ALA A 296 -19.26 -9.51 -7.14
N ALA A 297 -19.34 -8.69 -8.19
CA ALA A 297 -18.18 -8.37 -9.00
C ALA A 297 -17.21 -7.65 -8.07
N SER A 298 -15.97 -8.15 -7.97
CA SER A 298 -14.96 -7.53 -7.12
C SER A 298 -14.87 -6.03 -7.43
N PRO A 299 -14.80 -5.16 -6.41
CA PRO A 299 -14.81 -3.72 -6.61
C PRO A 299 -13.74 -3.27 -7.60
N SER A 300 -14.06 -2.29 -8.44
CA SER A 300 -13.10 -1.75 -9.39
C SER A 300 -11.88 -1.20 -8.67
N ARG A 301 -10.74 -1.23 -9.36
CA ARG A 301 -9.48 -0.68 -8.85
C ARG A 301 -9.60 0.78 -8.38
N LYS A 302 -10.48 1.57 -9.00
CA LYS A 302 -10.72 2.96 -8.60
C LYS A 302 -11.43 3.05 -7.26
N THR A 303 -12.44 2.21 -7.04
CA THR A 303 -13.13 2.10 -5.74
C THR A 303 -12.18 1.60 -4.67
N LEU A 304 -11.37 0.57 -4.95
CA LEU A 304 -10.36 0.10 -4.02
C LEU A 304 -9.31 1.17 -3.69
N ASP A 305 -8.82 1.91 -4.68
CA ASP A 305 -7.89 3.02 -4.47
C ASP A 305 -8.49 4.08 -3.54
N TRP A 306 -9.72 4.50 -3.81
CA TRP A 306 -10.43 5.50 -3.01
C TRP A 306 -10.69 5.02 -1.58
N LEU A 307 -11.16 3.79 -1.40
CA LEU A 307 -11.42 3.20 -0.08
C LEU A 307 -10.12 2.96 0.71
N ALA A 308 -9.04 2.56 0.04
CA ALA A 308 -7.73 2.43 0.68
C ALA A 308 -7.21 3.79 1.16
N ARG A 309 -7.42 4.87 0.38
CA ARG A 309 -7.06 6.24 0.81
C ARG A 309 -7.91 6.71 1.99
N MET A 310 -9.20 6.36 2.04
CA MET A 310 -10.07 6.67 3.18
C MET A 310 -9.56 6.00 4.46
N ALA A 311 -9.35 4.68 4.42
CA ALA A 311 -8.83 3.95 5.57
C ALA A 311 -7.44 4.47 5.98
N ALA A 312 -6.57 4.76 5.00
CA ALA A 312 -5.25 5.32 5.26
C ALA A 312 -5.31 6.71 5.91
N ALA A 313 -6.24 7.57 5.50
CA ALA A 313 -6.45 8.89 6.09
C ALA A 313 -6.86 8.81 7.56
N ARG A 314 -7.80 7.92 7.89
CA ARG A 314 -8.23 7.68 9.28
C ARG A 314 -7.10 7.12 10.14
N ALA A 315 -6.38 6.11 9.65
CA ALA A 315 -5.24 5.54 10.37
C ALA A 315 -4.09 6.55 10.53
N TRP A 316 -3.82 7.37 9.52
CA TRP A 316 -2.82 8.43 9.60
C TRP A 316 -3.19 9.46 10.65
N ARG A 317 -4.47 9.90 10.67
CA ARG A 317 -4.98 10.84 11.66
C ARG A 317 -4.87 10.28 13.07
N ALA A 318 -5.15 9.00 13.26
CA ALA A 318 -4.93 8.32 14.54
C ALA A 318 -3.46 8.42 14.99
N MET A 319 -2.48 8.17 14.11
CA MET A 319 -1.07 8.28 14.44
C MET A 319 -0.64 9.72 14.75
N GLU A 320 -1.16 10.71 14.02
CA GLU A 320 -0.96 12.13 14.32
C GLU A 320 -1.48 12.49 15.72
N LEU A 321 -2.60 11.89 16.12
CA LEU A 321 -3.22 12.04 17.43
C LEU A 321 -2.55 11.23 18.54
N GLY A 322 -1.46 10.51 18.26
CA GLY A 322 -0.68 9.77 19.24
C GLY A 322 -0.95 8.26 19.31
N TYR A 323 -1.65 7.69 18.33
CA TYR A 323 -1.73 6.23 18.20
C TYR A 323 -0.37 5.64 17.80
N PRO A 324 0.10 4.53 18.40
CA PRO A 324 1.42 3.96 18.07
C PRO A 324 1.52 3.50 16.61
N SER A 325 2.57 3.94 15.91
CA SER A 325 2.82 3.60 14.51
C SER A 325 3.64 2.33 14.29
N ALA A 326 4.01 1.61 15.35
CA ALA A 326 4.79 0.38 15.25
C ALA A 326 3.94 -0.78 14.70
N ASP A 327 4.58 -1.69 13.96
CA ASP A 327 3.91 -2.85 13.34
C ASP A 327 3.12 -3.69 14.33
N SER A 328 3.64 -3.83 15.55
CA SER A 328 3.00 -4.59 16.63
C SER A 328 1.68 -3.99 17.09
N ALA A 329 1.40 -2.71 16.83
CA ALA A 329 0.13 -2.08 17.14
C ALA A 329 -0.82 -2.05 15.92
N LEU A 330 -0.27 -1.91 14.72
CA LEU A 330 -1.06 -1.73 13.49
C LEU A 330 -1.51 -3.04 12.81
N PHE A 331 -0.75 -4.13 12.92
CA PHE A 331 -0.96 -5.37 12.15
C PHE A 331 -1.20 -6.60 13.02
N ARG A 332 -2.14 -6.53 13.96
CA ARG A 332 -2.58 -7.68 14.76
C ARG A 332 -3.82 -8.35 14.20
#